data_AF-A0A7C7W312-F1
#
_entry.id   AF-A0A7C7W312-F1
#
_cell.length_a   1.000
_cell.length_b   1.000
_cell.length_c   1.000
_cell.angle_alpha   90.00
_cell.angle_beta   90.00
_cell.angle_gamma   90.00
#
_symmetry.space_group_name_H-M   'P 1'
#
loop_
_entity.id
_entity.type
_entity.pdbx_description
1 polymer ?
#
loop_
_entity_poly.entity_id
_entity_poly.type
_entity_poly.pdbx_seq_one_letter_code
_entity_poly.pdbx_strand_id
1 'polypeptide(L)'
;MFSPVVIHSLLNANLDWMPVLGYTLSPAIGLFFIAVKPQMGSVVAIFWLVESWRQGGWRQIAKTFFPVTLAYLLSFAFYGLWPLNILKASRYTTWWDASLWPMSIPVGLALLIFAVRTWNIRPAMAASPCLSPHVLFHSWVAVLAAIVSSTPETIAAVIGLWVLVFIRWFA
;
A
#
# COMPACT_ATOMS: atom_id res chain seq x y z
N MET A 1 2.19 -12.29 -14.82
CA MET A 1 1.40 -13.04 -13.81
C MET A 1 -0.07 -12.89 -14.16
N PHE A 2 -0.77 -13.98 -14.50
CA PHE A 2 -2.23 -13.96 -14.75
C PHE A 2 -3.00 -14.07 -13.42
N SER A 3 -2.85 -13.08 -12.55
CA SER A 3 -3.66 -12.99 -11.33
C SER A 3 -4.88 -12.11 -11.59
N PRO A 4 -6.03 -12.40 -10.95
CA PRO A 4 -7.24 -11.63 -11.21
C PRO A 4 -7.11 -10.19 -10.73
N VAL A 5 -6.33 -9.91 -9.68
CA VAL A 5 -6.08 -8.53 -9.21
C VAL A 5 -5.24 -7.72 -10.20
N VAL A 6 -4.27 -8.34 -10.87
CA VAL A 6 -3.47 -7.69 -11.93
C VAL A 6 -4.32 -7.43 -13.17
N ILE A 7 -5.09 -8.43 -13.61
CA ILE A 7 -6.00 -8.29 -14.75
C ILE A 7 -7.04 -7.19 -14.46
N HIS A 8 -7.63 -7.21 -13.26
CA HIS A 8 -8.58 -6.18 -12.83
C HIS A 8 -7.94 -4.79 -12.78
N SER A 9 -6.68 -4.66 -12.35
CA SER A 9 -5.95 -3.39 -12.42
C SER A 9 -5.81 -2.89 -13.86
N LEU A 10 -5.45 -3.77 -14.80
CA LEU A 10 -5.26 -3.42 -16.21
C LEU A 10 -6.58 -3.01 -16.87
N LEU A 11 -7.65 -3.75 -16.62
CA LEU A 11 -8.97 -3.48 -17.19
C LEU A 11 -9.57 -2.16 -16.69
N ASN A 12 -9.23 -1.75 -15.46
CA ASN A 12 -9.70 -0.48 -14.88
C ASN A 12 -8.72 0.69 -15.10
N ALA A 13 -7.72 0.53 -15.98
CA ALA A 13 -6.68 1.53 -16.24
C ALA A 13 -6.07 2.12 -14.95
N ASN A 14 -5.86 1.25 -13.95
CA ASN A 14 -5.57 1.70 -12.60
C ASN A 14 -4.08 2.02 -12.38
N LEU A 15 -3.80 2.85 -11.37
CA LEU A 15 -2.47 3.37 -11.04
C LEU A 15 -1.73 2.52 -9.99
N ASP A 16 -2.17 1.28 -9.72
CA ASP A 16 -1.54 0.40 -8.72
C ASP A 16 -0.06 0.09 -9.01
N TRP A 17 0.34 0.15 -10.29
CA TRP A 17 1.73 -0.06 -10.70
C TRP A 17 2.67 0.99 -10.10
N MET A 18 2.17 2.20 -9.81
CA MET A 18 2.97 3.29 -9.24
C MET A 18 3.47 2.93 -7.83
N PRO A 19 2.62 2.62 -6.83
CA PRO A 19 3.08 2.14 -5.53
C PRO A 19 4.02 0.93 -5.61
N VAL A 20 3.72 -0.02 -6.49
CA VAL A 20 4.56 -1.22 -6.67
C VAL A 20 5.96 -0.85 -7.16
N LEU A 21 6.07 0.07 -8.12
CA LEU A 21 7.34 0.65 -8.54
C LEU A 21 8.03 1.37 -7.37
N GLY A 22 7.27 2.11 -6.57
CA GLY A 22 7.74 2.81 -5.38
C GLY A 22 8.50 1.90 -4.39
N TYR A 23 8.05 0.65 -4.21
CA TYR A 23 8.73 -0.30 -3.30
C TYR A 23 10.12 -0.73 -3.77
N THR A 24 10.42 -0.60 -5.06
CA THR A 24 11.72 -0.97 -5.64
C THR A 24 12.74 0.17 -5.65
N LEU A 25 12.28 1.40 -5.40
CA LEU A 25 13.10 2.60 -5.43
C LEU A 25 13.66 2.93 -4.04
N SER A 26 14.62 3.85 -3.98
CA SER A 26 15.10 4.38 -2.70
C SER A 26 13.96 5.06 -1.93
N PRO A 27 13.94 5.02 -0.59
CA PRO A 27 12.83 5.55 0.21
C PRO A 27 12.39 6.97 -0.17
N ALA A 28 13.34 7.87 -0.44
CA ALA A 28 13.05 9.26 -0.80
C ALA A 28 12.24 9.38 -2.11
N ILE A 29 12.55 8.55 -3.11
CA ILE A 29 11.84 8.56 -4.41
C ILE A 29 10.57 7.70 -4.29
N GLY A 30 10.68 6.53 -3.66
CA GLY A 30 9.57 5.60 -3.45
C GLY A 30 8.40 6.23 -2.70
N LEU A 31 8.66 7.15 -1.75
CA LEU A 31 7.62 7.87 -1.02
C LEU A 31 6.66 8.63 -1.94
N PHE A 32 7.13 9.21 -3.07
CA PHE A 32 6.25 9.87 -4.04
C PHE A 32 5.27 8.89 -4.68
N PHE A 33 5.76 7.72 -5.05
CA PHE A 33 4.99 6.71 -5.76
C PHE A 33 3.96 6.02 -4.86
N ILE A 34 4.33 5.70 -3.62
CA ILE A 34 3.40 5.07 -2.68
C ILE A 34 2.36 6.06 -2.14
N ALA A 35 2.67 7.36 -2.16
CA ALA A 35 1.74 8.42 -1.78
C ALA A 35 0.58 8.61 -2.76
N VAL A 36 0.72 8.15 -4.02
CA VAL A 36 -0.37 8.13 -5.01
C VAL A 36 -1.56 7.29 -4.53
N LYS A 37 -1.28 6.19 -3.82
CA LYS A 37 -2.28 5.34 -3.18
C LYS A 37 -1.86 4.98 -1.76
N PRO A 38 -2.20 5.83 -0.77
CA PRO A 38 -1.86 5.59 0.63
C PRO A 38 -2.35 4.25 1.16
N GLN A 39 -3.39 3.67 0.57
CA GLN A 39 -3.96 2.39 0.99
C GLN A 39 -3.05 1.19 0.68
N MET A 40 -2.15 1.34 -0.29
CA MET A 40 -1.07 0.39 -0.59
C MET A 40 0.25 0.78 0.07
N GLY A 41 0.44 2.07 0.38
CA GLY A 41 1.74 2.63 0.73
C GLY A 41 1.98 3.02 2.18
N SER A 42 0.92 3.36 2.93
CA SER A 42 1.05 4.07 4.20
C SER A 42 1.90 3.33 5.24
N VAL A 43 1.77 2.01 5.32
CA VAL A 43 2.54 1.21 6.29
C VAL A 43 4.00 1.05 5.86
N VAL A 44 4.28 1.05 4.56
CA VAL A 44 5.65 1.13 4.03
C VAL A 44 6.30 2.46 4.39
N ALA A 45 5.57 3.58 4.31
CA ALA A 45 6.07 4.87 4.77
C ALA A 45 6.42 4.85 6.27
N ILE A 46 5.60 4.21 7.11
CA ILE A 46 5.90 4.01 8.54
C ILE A 46 7.16 3.16 8.72
N PHE A 47 7.29 2.07 7.97
CA PHE A 47 8.49 1.24 8.00
C PHE A 47 9.75 2.05 7.65
N TRP A 48 9.73 2.84 6.58
CA TRP A 48 10.85 3.70 6.19
C TRP A 48 11.14 4.83 7.18
N LEU A 49 10.13 5.33 7.89
CA LEU A 49 10.32 6.28 8.98
C LEU A 49 11.15 5.66 10.10
N VAL A 50 10.77 4.45 10.55
CA VAL A 50 11.48 3.71 11.60
C VAL A 50 12.88 3.32 11.13
N GLU A 51 13.02 2.86 9.89
CA GLU A 51 14.31 2.51 9.29
C GLU A 51 15.24 3.73 9.22
N SER A 52 14.76 4.86 8.70
CA SER A 52 15.53 6.11 8.61
C SER A 52 15.95 6.61 9.99
N TRP A 53 15.06 6.54 10.98
CA TRP A 53 15.39 6.89 12.37
C TRP A 53 16.55 6.06 12.91
N ARG A 54 16.55 4.76 12.64
CA ARG A 54 17.59 3.86 13.17
C ARG A 54 18.93 4.02 12.43
N GLN A 55 18.92 4.40 11.15
CA GLN A 55 20.14 4.61 10.37
C GLN A 55 20.88 5.91 10.72
N GLY A 56 20.18 6.99 11.05
CA GLY A 56 20.81 8.30 11.28
C GLY A 56 19.96 9.29 12.06
N GLY A 57 18.96 8.81 12.80
CA GLY A 57 18.07 9.62 13.62
C GLY A 57 17.25 10.61 12.80
N TRP A 58 17.00 11.78 13.41
CA TRP A 58 16.20 12.83 12.81
C TRP A 58 16.78 13.38 11.49
N ARG A 59 18.12 13.37 11.33
CA ARG A 59 18.78 13.89 10.12
C ARG A 59 18.43 13.02 8.91
N GLN A 60 18.45 11.71 9.09
CA GLN A 60 18.14 10.77 8.02
C GLN A 60 16.64 10.76 7.72
N ILE A 61 15.75 10.87 8.72
CA ILE A 61 14.32 11.10 8.48
C ILE A 61 14.10 12.34 7.62
N ALA A 62 14.70 13.47 8.01
CA ALA A 62 14.56 14.72 7.28
C ALA A 62 15.03 14.53 5.83
N LYS A 63 16.20 13.94 5.60
CA LYS A 63 16.70 13.67 4.24
C LYS A 63 15.76 12.80 3.41
N THR A 64 15.18 11.75 4.01
CA THR A 64 14.27 10.82 3.31
C THR A 64 12.91 11.45 3.00
N PHE A 65 12.30 12.16 3.96
CA PHE A 65 10.94 12.66 3.84
C PHE A 65 10.86 14.10 3.31
N PHE A 66 11.94 14.89 3.41
CA PHE A 66 11.95 16.29 2.97
C PHE A 66 11.49 16.50 1.53
N PRO A 67 11.92 15.71 0.52
CA PRO A 67 11.48 15.91 -0.86
C PRO A 67 9.95 15.81 -1.00
N VAL A 68 9.35 14.81 -0.36
CA VAL A 68 7.90 14.57 -0.41
C VAL A 68 7.15 15.61 0.42
N THR A 69 7.63 15.92 1.63
CA THR A 69 7.05 16.97 2.47
C THR A 69 7.06 18.31 1.75
N LEU A 70 8.17 18.68 1.10
CA LEU A 70 8.27 19.92 0.33
C LEU A 70 7.26 19.93 -0.83
N ALA A 71 7.14 18.82 -1.57
CA ALA A 71 6.15 18.72 -2.64
C ALA A 71 4.70 18.86 -2.13
N TYR A 72 4.38 18.28 -0.98
CA TYR A 72 3.08 18.45 -0.33
C TYR A 72 2.85 19.89 0.14
N LEU A 73 3.86 20.55 0.71
CA LEU A 73 3.76 21.95 1.12
C LEU A 73 3.58 22.89 -0.08
N LEU A 74 4.29 22.64 -1.19
CA LEU A 74 4.10 23.38 -2.43
C LEU A 74 2.70 23.13 -3.00
N SER A 75 2.25 21.88 -3.05
CA SER A 75 0.88 21.53 -3.46
C SER A 75 -0.15 22.25 -2.59
N PHE A 76 0.05 22.28 -1.28
CA PHE A 76 -0.80 23.03 -0.36
C PHE A 76 -0.78 24.54 -0.62
N ALA A 77 0.39 25.13 -0.90
CA ALA A 77 0.52 26.55 -1.22
C ALA A 77 -0.18 26.93 -2.53
N PHE A 78 -0.15 26.07 -3.55
CA PHE A 78 -0.79 26.33 -4.85
C PHE A 78 -2.28 25.98 -4.88
N TYR A 79 -2.70 24.90 -4.22
CA TYR A 79 -4.06 24.35 -4.32
C TYR A 79 -4.89 24.53 -3.03
N GLY A 80 -4.33 25.14 -1.98
CA GLY A 80 -5.01 25.42 -0.71
C GLY A 80 -5.20 24.18 0.18
N LEU A 81 -6.20 24.26 1.07
CA LEU A 81 -6.53 23.24 2.09
C LEU A 81 -7.23 21.98 1.52
N TRP A 82 -6.80 21.49 0.36
CA TRP A 82 -7.34 20.29 -0.26
C TRP A 82 -7.32 19.03 0.64
N PRO A 83 -6.37 18.83 1.59
CA PRO A 83 -6.38 17.64 2.45
C PRO A 83 -7.62 17.52 3.34
N LEU A 84 -8.29 18.64 3.66
CA LEU A 84 -9.55 18.61 4.41
C LEU A 84 -10.68 17.90 3.66
N ASN A 85 -10.58 17.80 2.33
CA ASN A 85 -11.54 17.07 1.51
C ASN A 85 -11.30 15.55 1.52
N ILE A 86 -10.15 15.07 1.99
CA ILE A 86 -9.85 13.63 2.12
C ILE A 86 -10.85 12.98 3.08
N LEU A 87 -11.20 13.66 4.18
CA LEU A 87 -12.18 13.18 5.17
C LEU A 87 -13.62 13.13 4.61
N LYS A 88 -13.91 13.88 3.55
CA LYS A 88 -15.19 13.78 2.83
C LYS A 88 -15.18 12.58 1.88
N ALA A 89 -14.04 12.30 1.25
CA ALA A 89 -13.86 11.16 0.36
C ALA A 89 -13.96 9.80 1.07
N SER A 90 -13.60 9.71 2.36
CA SER A 90 -13.72 8.48 3.15
C SER A 90 -15.16 8.12 3.56
N ARG A 91 -16.17 8.97 3.26
CA ARG A 91 -17.59 8.63 3.50
C ARG A 91 -18.23 7.81 2.39
N TYR A 92 -17.54 7.64 1.26
CA TYR A 92 -18.02 6.82 0.16
C TYR A 92 -17.65 5.35 0.44
N THR A 93 -18.42 4.69 1.31
CA THR A 93 -18.45 3.22 1.33
C THR A 93 -19.17 2.77 0.07
N THR A 94 -18.39 2.40 -0.92
CA THR A 94 -18.85 2.02 -2.24
C THR A 94 -18.93 0.51 -2.33
N TRP A 95 -19.88 -0.02 -3.09
CA TRP A 95 -20.08 -1.46 -3.28
C TRP A 95 -18.85 -2.21 -3.82
N TRP A 96 -17.85 -1.48 -4.33
CA TRP A 96 -16.57 -2.00 -4.82
C TRP A 96 -15.45 -2.02 -3.77
N ASP A 97 -15.73 -1.67 -2.51
CA ASP A 97 -14.74 -1.76 -1.43
C ASP A 97 -14.46 -3.22 -1.07
N ALA A 98 -13.20 -3.60 -1.14
CA ALA A 98 -12.66 -4.91 -0.80
C ALA A 98 -11.74 -4.82 0.42
N SER A 99 -11.89 -3.79 1.25
CA SER A 99 -11.21 -3.71 2.53
C SER A 99 -11.75 -4.75 3.51
N LEU A 100 -10.84 -5.32 4.30
CA LEU A 100 -11.16 -6.19 5.44
C LEU A 100 -11.18 -5.40 6.76
N TRP A 101 -11.12 -4.07 6.69
CA TRP A 101 -11.17 -3.20 7.84
C TRP A 101 -12.54 -3.29 8.54
N PRO A 102 -12.61 -3.30 9.89
CA PRO A 102 -11.49 -3.27 10.85
C PRO A 102 -10.94 -4.66 11.22
N MET A 103 -11.50 -5.75 10.68
CA MET A 103 -11.15 -7.12 11.06
C MET A 103 -9.70 -7.49 10.74
N SER A 104 -9.10 -6.88 9.71
CA SER A 104 -7.70 -7.08 9.34
C SER A 104 -6.70 -6.29 10.19
N ILE A 105 -7.12 -5.45 11.14
CA ILE A 105 -6.21 -4.63 11.97
C ILE A 105 -5.20 -5.50 12.73
N PRO A 106 -5.60 -6.57 13.45
CA PRO A 106 -4.64 -7.39 14.19
C PRO A 106 -3.57 -8.01 13.28
N VAL A 107 -3.98 -8.47 12.09
CA VAL A 107 -3.07 -9.04 11.08
C VAL A 107 -2.12 -7.96 10.54
N GLY A 108 -2.64 -6.79 10.19
CA GLY A 108 -1.84 -5.67 9.69
C GLY A 108 -0.81 -5.18 10.71
N LEU A 109 -1.19 -5.07 11.99
CA LEU A 109 -0.27 -4.70 13.07
C LEU A 109 0.80 -5.77 13.30
N ALA A 110 0.42 -7.06 13.30
CA ALA A 110 1.38 -8.15 13.43
C ALA A 110 2.41 -8.12 12.29
N LEU A 111 1.98 -7.90 11.05
CA LEU A 111 2.85 -7.77 9.89
C LEU A 111 3.76 -6.54 9.96
N LEU A 112 3.26 -5.38 10.40
CA LEU A 112 4.09 -4.18 10.62
C LEU A 112 5.15 -4.42 11.70
N ILE A 113 4.77 -4.98 12.84
CA ILE A 113 5.70 -5.31 13.92
C ILE A 113 6.76 -6.28 13.39
N PHE A 114 6.34 -7.31 12.65
CA PHE A 114 7.24 -8.27 12.04
C PHE A 114 8.20 -7.61 11.04
N ALA A 115 7.72 -6.71 10.18
CA ALA A 115 8.55 -5.93 9.26
C ALA A 115 9.64 -5.14 10.00
N VAL A 116 9.26 -4.39 11.03
CA VAL A 116 10.18 -3.57 11.82
C VAL A 116 11.21 -4.40 12.59
N ARG A 117 10.82 -5.58 13.10
CA ARG A 117 11.73 -6.47 13.82
C ARG A 117 12.70 -7.21 12.92
N THR A 118 12.26 -7.61 11.73
CA THR A 118 13.05 -8.39 10.76
C THR A 118 13.76 -7.55 9.72
N TRP A 119 13.52 -6.24 9.70
CA TRP A 119 14.07 -5.31 8.70
C TRP A 119 13.72 -5.70 7.27
N ASN A 120 12.52 -6.22 7.10
CA ASN A 120 12.00 -6.64 5.82
C ASN A 120 10.82 -5.74 5.47
N ILE A 121 10.88 -5.11 4.30
CA ILE A 121 9.81 -4.24 3.80
C ILE A 121 8.57 -5.04 3.35
N ARG A 122 8.73 -6.30 2.94
CA ARG A 122 7.65 -7.10 2.35
C ARG A 122 6.43 -7.26 3.28
N PRO A 123 6.59 -7.57 4.58
CA PRO A 123 5.43 -7.60 5.48
C PRO A 123 4.76 -6.23 5.65
N ALA A 124 5.49 -5.11 5.55
CA ALA A 124 4.90 -3.77 5.56
C ALA A 124 4.09 -3.46 4.28
N MET A 125 4.52 -3.98 3.12
CA MET A 125 3.75 -3.94 1.88
C MET A 125 2.41 -4.69 2.05
N ALA A 126 2.45 -5.88 2.64
CA ALA A 126 1.26 -6.68 2.90
C ALA A 126 0.35 -6.06 3.99
N ALA A 127 0.94 -5.40 4.99
CA ALA A 127 0.21 -4.75 6.07
C ALA A 127 -0.60 -3.51 5.62
N SER A 128 -0.14 -2.82 4.57
CA SER A 128 -0.77 -1.58 4.09
C SER A 128 -2.27 -1.72 3.79
N PRO A 129 -2.71 -2.66 2.93
CA PRO A 129 -4.14 -2.86 2.70
C PRO A 129 -4.88 -3.38 3.94
N CYS A 130 -4.24 -4.18 4.80
CA CYS A 130 -4.85 -4.66 6.05
C CYS A 130 -5.17 -3.52 7.05
N LEU A 131 -4.40 -2.44 7.02
CA LEU A 131 -4.58 -1.27 7.90
C LEU A 131 -5.27 -0.09 7.19
N SER A 132 -5.85 -0.32 6.02
CA SER A 132 -6.51 0.72 5.24
C SER A 132 -8.03 0.55 5.26
N PRO A 133 -8.80 1.59 5.62
CA PRO A 133 -10.26 1.49 5.73
C PRO A 133 -10.96 1.27 4.38
N HIS A 134 -10.29 1.59 3.28
CA HIS A 134 -10.81 1.41 1.92
C HIS A 134 -9.73 0.79 1.05
N VAL A 135 -10.03 -0.32 0.38
CA VAL A 135 -9.07 -0.99 -0.50
C VAL A 135 -9.84 -1.56 -1.67
N LEU A 136 -9.42 -1.23 -2.89
CA LEU A 136 -10.01 -1.83 -4.08
C LEU A 136 -9.45 -3.23 -4.30
N PHE A 137 -10.22 -4.11 -4.93
CA PHE A 137 -9.80 -5.49 -5.17
C PHE A 137 -8.43 -5.58 -5.88
N HIS A 138 -8.18 -4.72 -6.86
CA HIS A 138 -6.89 -4.68 -7.58
C HIS A 138 -5.72 -4.21 -6.71
N SER A 139 -5.95 -3.36 -5.69
CA SER A 139 -4.91 -2.83 -4.81
C SER A 139 -4.31 -3.88 -3.87
N TRP A 140 -4.92 -5.07 -3.78
CA TRP A 140 -4.31 -6.25 -3.16
C TRP A 140 -3.08 -6.78 -3.93
N VAL A 141 -2.76 -6.22 -5.10
CA VAL A 141 -1.49 -6.47 -5.80
C VAL A 141 -0.27 -6.10 -4.95
N ALA A 142 -0.39 -5.17 -3.98
CA ALA A 142 0.68 -4.90 -3.01
C ALA A 142 1.04 -6.14 -2.18
N VAL A 143 0.04 -6.94 -1.79
CA VAL A 143 0.24 -8.17 -1.04
C VAL A 143 0.88 -9.24 -1.93
N LEU A 144 0.44 -9.37 -3.18
CA LEU A 144 1.09 -10.28 -4.13
C LEU A 144 2.55 -9.90 -4.38
N ALA A 145 2.85 -8.60 -4.49
CA ALA A 145 4.22 -8.11 -4.63
C ALA A 145 5.08 -8.44 -3.40
N ALA A 146 4.49 -8.47 -2.19
CA ALA A 146 5.21 -8.83 -0.97
C ALA A 146 5.67 -10.29 -0.95
N ILE A 147 4.89 -11.19 -1.54
CA ILE A 147 5.15 -12.64 -1.54
C ILE A 147 5.73 -13.16 -2.85
N VAL A 148 5.95 -12.29 -3.84
CA VAL A 148 6.37 -12.68 -5.21
C VAL A 148 7.66 -13.49 -5.26
N SER A 149 8.53 -13.33 -4.26
CA SER A 149 9.77 -14.10 -4.13
C SER A 149 9.54 -15.56 -3.72
N SER A 150 8.39 -15.88 -3.16
CA SER A 150 8.00 -17.23 -2.75
C SER A 150 7.03 -17.80 -3.78
N THR A 151 7.55 -18.62 -4.69
CA THR A 151 6.77 -19.32 -5.71
C THR A 151 5.55 -20.06 -5.14
N PRO A 152 5.66 -20.88 -4.07
CA PRO A 152 4.50 -21.61 -3.56
C PRO A 152 3.42 -20.68 -3.00
N GLU A 153 3.80 -19.67 -2.21
CA GLU A 153 2.86 -18.68 -1.66
C GLU A 153 2.17 -17.88 -2.78
N THR A 154 2.94 -17.49 -3.80
CA THR A 154 2.43 -16.75 -4.95
C THR A 154 1.42 -17.59 -5.74
N ILE A 155 1.73 -18.85 -6.02
CA ILE A 155 0.81 -19.76 -6.72
C ILE A 155 -0.46 -19.96 -5.90
N ALA A 156 -0.32 -20.27 -4.60
CA ALA A 156 -1.45 -20.47 -3.70
C ALA A 156 -2.34 -19.22 -3.63
N ALA A 157 -1.75 -18.04 -3.52
CA ALA A 157 -2.49 -16.78 -3.50
C ALA A 157 -3.21 -16.51 -4.83
N VAL A 158 -2.57 -16.75 -5.97
CA VAL A 158 -3.19 -16.56 -7.29
C VAL A 158 -4.36 -17.54 -7.49
N ILE A 159 -4.20 -18.80 -7.13
CA ILE A 159 -5.30 -19.80 -7.19
C ILE A 159 -6.43 -19.38 -6.25
N GLY A 160 -6.13 -19.02 -5.01
CA GLY A 160 -7.13 -18.58 -4.03
C GLY A 160 -7.91 -17.35 -4.49
N LEU A 161 -7.24 -16.39 -5.13
CA LEU A 161 -7.90 -15.21 -5.71
C LEU A 161 -8.82 -15.58 -6.88
N TRP A 162 -8.44 -16.53 -7.73
CA TRP A 162 -9.33 -17.02 -8.79
C TRP A 162 -10.53 -17.77 -8.23
N VAL A 163 -10.34 -18.63 -7.23
CA VAL A 163 -11.44 -19.30 -6.53
C VAL A 163 -12.42 -18.27 -5.95
N LEU A 164 -11.92 -17.21 -5.32
CA LEU A 164 -12.76 -16.12 -4.83
C LEU A 164 -13.57 -15.45 -5.95
N VAL A 165 -12.96 -15.18 -7.10
CA VAL A 165 -13.64 -14.62 -8.27
C VAL A 165 -14.74 -15.56 -8.76
N PHE A 166 -14.46 -16.87 -8.85
CA PHE A 166 -15.47 -17.85 -9.24
C PHE A 166 -16.64 -17.92 -8.26
N ILE A 167 -16.36 -17.96 -6.95
CA ILE A 167 -17.41 -17.97 -5.92
C ILE A 167 -18.30 -16.72 -6.05
N ARG A 168 -17.70 -15.54 -6.23
CA ARG A 168 -18.44 -14.27 -6.38
C ARG A 168 -19.18 -14.15 -7.70
N TRP A 169 -18.80 -14.91 -8.73
CA TRP A 169 -19.49 -14.92 -10.01
C TRP A 169 -20.77 -15.76 -9.98
N PHE A 170 -20.79 -16.84 -9.19
CA PHE A 170 -21.89 -17.80 -9.14
C PHE A 170 -22.82 -17.63 -7.92
N ALA A 171 -22.46 -16.81 -6.94
CA ALA A 171 -23.26 -16.47 -5.77
C ALA A 171 -23.93 -15.10 -5.94
#